data_AF-A0A7W8DIY3-F1
#
_entry.id   AF-A0A7W8DIY3-F1
#
_cell.length_a   1.000
_cell.length_b   1.000
_cell.length_c   1.000
_cell.angle_alpha   90.00
_cell.angle_beta   90.00
_cell.angle_gamma   90.00
#
_symmetry.space_group_name_H-M   'P 1'
#
loop_
_entity.id
_entity.type
_entity.pdbx_description
1 polymer ?
#
loop_
_entity_poly.entity_id
_entity_poly.type
_entity_poly.pdbx_seq_one_letter_code
_entity_poly.pdbx_strand_id
1 'polypeptide(L)' 'MKRISSIVFDRHEHPKRATIITPLGTIRVEWREVAGERYWTSSGELPAKQLAVPVIQRIERLFC' A
#
# COMPACT_ATOMS: atom_id res chain seq x y z
N MET A 1 4.95 13.10 9.48
CA MET A 1 3.97 12.05 9.87
C MET A 1 3.75 11.10 8.69
N LYS A 2 3.53 9.80 8.93
CA LYS A 2 3.16 8.82 7.89
C LYS A 2 1.72 8.36 8.09
N ARG A 3 0.87 8.45 7.07
CA ARG A 3 -0.57 8.13 7.19
C ARG A 3 -1.14 7.52 5.92
N ILE A 4 -2.17 6.70 6.10
CA ILE A 4 -3.01 6.22 5.00
C ILE A 4 -3.90 7.39 4.57
N SER A 5 -3.81 7.79 3.32
CA SER A 5 -4.66 8.84 2.75
C SER A 5 -5.93 8.29 2.13
N SER A 6 -5.86 7.11 1.50
CA SER A 6 -7.00 6.44 0.90
C SER A 6 -6.71 4.95 0.73
N ILE A 7 -7.77 4.14 0.76
CA ILE A 7 -7.77 2.73 0.38
C ILE A 7 -8.91 2.55 -0.62
N VAL A 8 -8.61 1.89 -1.73
CA VAL A 8 -9.56 1.49 -2.75
C VAL A 8 -9.71 -0.02 -2.66
N PHE A 9 -10.95 -0.47 -2.54
CA PHE A 9 -11.31 -1.88 -2.52
C PHE A 9 -11.80 -2.32 -3.90
N ASP A 10 -11.68 -3.61 -4.20
CA ASP A 10 -12.28 -4.21 -5.38
C ASP A 10 -13.75 -4.60 -5.12
N ARG A 11 -14.38 -5.24 -6.12
CA ARG A 11 -15.78 -5.69 -6.05
C ARG A 11 -16.04 -6.79 -5.00
N HIS A 12 -14.99 -7.42 -4.48
CA HIS A 12 -15.03 -8.45 -3.46
C HIS A 12 -14.63 -7.89 -2.09
N GLU A 13 -14.60 -6.55 -1.96
CA GLU A 13 -14.20 -5.85 -0.73
C GLU A 13 -12.75 -6.14 -0.29
N HIS A 14 -11.90 -6.61 -1.20
CA HIS A 14 -10.47 -6.77 -0.91
C HIS A 14 -9.71 -5.49 -1.22
N PRO A 15 -8.66 -5.16 -0.44
CA PRO A 15 -7.79 -4.04 -0.75
C PRO A 15 -7.19 -4.21 -2.15
N LYS A 16 -7.37 -3.21 -3.00
CA LYS A 16 -6.79 -3.16 -4.35
C LYS A 16 -5.64 -2.18 -4.43
N ARG A 17 -5.79 -1.01 -3.80
CA ARG A 17 -4.80 0.06 -3.83
C ARG A 17 -4.88 0.91 -2.58
N ALA A 18 -3.74 1.39 -2.10
CA ALA A 18 -3.66 2.37 -1.04
C ALA A 18 -2.75 3.53 -1.42
N THR A 19 -3.09 4.73 -0.95
CA THR A 19 -2.22 5.90 -1.05
C THR A 19 -1.69 6.23 0.34
N ILE A 20 -0.37 6.29 0.48
CA ILE A 20 0.33 6.57 1.73
C ILE A 20 1.06 7.89 1.58
N ILE A 21 0.80 8.82 2.49
CA ILE A 21 1.54 10.08 2.57
C ILE A 21 2.65 9.89 3.59
N THR A 22 3.89 10.13 3.17
CA THR A 22 5.09 10.13 4.01
C THR A 22 5.70 11.54 4.02
N PRO A 23 6.61 11.84 4.97
CA PRO A 23 7.37 13.10 4.94
C PRO A 23 8.19 13.29 3.66
N LEU A 24 8.55 12.20 2.97
CA LEU A 24 9.42 12.22 1.79
C LEU A 24 8.63 12.12 0.48
N GLY A 25 7.30 12.17 0.54
CA GLY A 25 6.44 12.13 -0.62
C GLY A 25 5.28 11.15 -0.49
N THR A 26 4.55 11.01 -1.60
CA THR A 26 3.37 10.14 -1.69
C THR A 26 3.75 8.82 -2.35
N ILE A 27 3.37 7.72 -1.69
CA ILE A 27 3.55 6.36 -2.20
C ILE A 27 2.19 5.81 -2.58
N ARG A 28 2.09 5.24 -3.78
CA ARG A 28 0.96 4.39 -4.18
C ARG A 28 1.38 2.94 -4.03
N VAL A 29 0.55 2.18 -3.34
CA VAL A 29 0.74 0.75 -3.12
C VAL A 29 -0.42 0.00 -3.75
N GLU A 30 -0.14 -1.02 -4.54
CA GLU A 30 -1.15 -1.80 -5.25
C GLU A 30 -1.03 -3.28 -4.88
N TRP A 31 -2.18 -3.89 -4.63
CA TRP A 31 -2.33 -5.35 -4.58
C TRP A 31 -2.27 -5.89 -5.99
N ARG A 32 -1.28 -6.73 -6.26
CA ARG A 32 -1.19 -7.44 -7.53
C ARG A 32 -1.13 -8.93 -7.27
N GLU A 33 -1.90 -9.66 -8.05
CA GLU A 33 -1.77 -11.10 -8.17
C GLU A 33 -0.84 -11.38 -9.36
N VAL A 34 0.25 -12.08 -9.10
CA VAL A 34 1.22 -12.49 -10.12
C VAL A 34 1.56 -13.94 -9.87
N ALA A 35 1.40 -14.77 -10.91
CA ALA A 35 1.59 -16.21 -10.84
C ALA A 35 0.76 -16.91 -9.73
N GLY A 36 -0.41 -16.36 -9.38
CA GLY A 36 -1.28 -16.90 -8.32
C GLY A 36 -0.91 -16.47 -6.91
N GLU A 37 0.16 -15.67 -6.74
CA GLU A 37 0.54 -15.10 -5.45
C GLU A 37 0.16 -13.61 -5.38
N ARG A 38 -0.40 -13.19 -4.24
CA ARG A 38 -0.76 -11.79 -4.00
C ARG A 38 0.38 -11.10 -3.26
N TYR A 39 0.91 -10.03 -3.84
CA TYR A 39 1.91 -9.20 -3.19
C TYR A 39 1.69 -7.71 -3.41
N TRP A 40 2.27 -6.92 -2.52
CA TRP A 40 2.27 -5.47 -2.63
C TRP A 40 3.33 -4.99 -3.57
N THR A 41 2.92 -4.15 -4.51
CA THR A 41 3.83 -3.34 -5.32
C THR A 41 3.74 -1.89 -4.86
N SER A 42 4.87 -1.20 -4.79
CA SER A 42 4.90 0.23 -4.44
C SER A 42 5.59 1.04 -5.54
N SER A 43 5.06 2.25 -5.77
CA SER A 43 5.63 3.24 -6.69
C SER A 43 5.99 4.52 -5.94
N GLY A 44 7.02 5.21 -6.42
CA GLY A 44 7.60 6.41 -5.78
C GLY A 44 9.08 6.27 -5.42
N GLU A 45 9.62 7.33 -4.83
CA GLU A 45 11.02 7.44 -4.41
C GLU A 45 11.40 6.39 -3.35
N LEU A 46 12.60 5.81 -3.46
CA LEU A 46 13.07 4.73 -2.57
C LEU A 46 13.02 5.13 -1.08
N PRO A 47 13.44 6.35 -0.67
CA PRO A 47 13.32 6.79 0.72
C PRO A 47 11.87 6.84 1.22
N ALA A 48 10.94 7.29 0.38
CA ALA A 48 9.52 7.33 0.73
C ALA A 48 8.92 5.92 0.81
N LYS A 49 9.36 4.97 -0.03
CA LYS A 49 8.95 3.56 0.03
C LYS A 49 9.36 2.91 1.35
N GLN A 50 10.59 3.11 1.80
CA GLN A 50 11.07 2.57 3.08
C GLN A 50 10.23 3.07 4.26
N LEU A 51 9.85 4.35 4.26
CA LEU A 51 8.98 4.92 5.30
C LEU A 51 7.55 4.37 5.26
N ALA A 52 7.08 3.91 4.10
CA ALA A 52 5.76 3.36 3.91
C ALA A 52 5.63 1.89 4.37
N VAL A 53 6.72 1.13 4.51
CA VAL A 53 6.70 -0.30 4.88
C VAL A 53 5.85 -0.60 6.12
N PRO A 54 6.01 0.11 7.26
CA PRO A 54 5.21 -0.19 8.45
C PRO A 54 3.72 0.14 8.27
N VAL A 55 3.39 1.03 7.33
CA VAL A 55 2.00 1.38 7.01
C VAL A 55 1.39 0.30 6.12
N ILE A 56 2.15 -0.26 5.16
CA ILE A 56 1.72 -1.40 4.33
C ILE A 56 1.40 -2.61 5.22
N GLN A 57 2.29 -2.95 6.16
CA GLN A 57 2.07 -4.03 7.13
C GLN A 57 0.83 -3.82 8.00
N ARG A 58 0.49 -2.56 8.32
CA ARG A 58 -0.75 -2.24 9.04
C ARG A 58 -1.98 -2.48 8.16
N ILE A 59 -1.91 -2.16 6.87
CA ILE A 59 -3.02 -2.41 5.94
C ILE A 59 -3.23 -3.93 5.80
N GLU A 60 -2.16 -4.72 5.67
CA GLU A 60 -2.25 -6.19 5.65
C GLU A 60 -3.01 -6.73 6.87
N ARG A 61 -2.60 -6.34 8.08
CA ARG A 61 -3.24 -6.82 9.32
C ARG A 61 -4.71 -6.45 9.45
N LEU A 62 -5.17 -5.40 8.77
CA LEU A 62 -6.54 -4.91 8.88
C LEU A 62 -7.49 -5.56 7.87
N PHE A 63 -6.96 -6.07 6.75
CA PHE A 63 -7.80 -6.44 5.61
C PHE A 63 -7.41 -7.76 4.93
N CYS A 64 -6.42 -8.49 5.48
CA CYS A 64 -5.86 -9.71 4.89
C CYS A 64 -5.61 -10.77 5.97
#